data_AF-S5THJ1-F1
#
_entry.id   AF-S5THJ1-F1
#
_cell.length_a   1.000
_cell.length_b   1.000
_cell.length_c   1.000
_cell.angle_alpha   90.00
_cell.angle_beta   90.00
_cell.angle_gamma   90.00
#
_symmetry.space_group_name_H-M   'P 1'
#
loop_
_entity.id
_entity.type
_entity.pdbx_description
1 polymer ?
#
loop_
_entity_poly.entity_id
_entity_poly.type
_entity_poly.pdbx_seq_one_letter_code
_entity_poly.pdbx_strand_id
1 'polypeptide(L)'
;MAHPLDAAVWWHVYPLGACDAPIRDRYPGDEGHRLRRLTAWVDYAADLGATGLLLGPVFDSVAHGYDTLDHCRIDPRLGDDHDFAELIEACRARDLDVILDGVFNHVAREHRFVADGGPVARDDDGRAVGWEGDMTLAELDHDDPATLDFVVDVMEYWLERGAAGWRLDVAYAVPAEFWAAAVARVRERFPDAVFLGEMIHGDYADFAQRSELDTMTQYELWKAIWSSIKDANFFELSHALGRHQEFSSRARMQTFVGNHDVDRIATAVGATGSALAHAVVLTLPGLPSIYAGDERGVEGAKGEGFGADDALRPPLPASPLDAGQEGMALRDTVAAFVWLRRNNPWWATADLEVVDVANERLVYRLRAGDRAAEVALVLGEECSVRVTVDGEVVFAQAWG
;
A
#
# COMPACT_ATOMS: atom_id res chain seq x y z
N MET A 1 -16.90 3.89 -19.30
CA MET A 1 -15.44 3.96 -19.60
C MET A 1 -14.72 3.32 -18.43
N ALA A 2 -13.58 2.68 -18.65
CA ALA A 2 -12.77 2.13 -17.56
C ALA A 2 -12.26 3.30 -16.69
N HIS A 3 -12.33 3.14 -15.38
CA HIS A 3 -11.76 4.11 -14.44
C HIS A 3 -10.23 4.01 -14.51
N PRO A 4 -9.46 5.12 -14.43
CA PRO A 4 -7.99 5.06 -14.48
C PRO A 4 -7.38 4.06 -13.50
N LEU A 5 -7.96 3.97 -12.29
CA LEU A 5 -7.57 2.99 -11.27
C LEU A 5 -7.77 1.53 -11.67
N ASP A 6 -8.64 1.19 -12.63
CA ASP A 6 -8.92 -0.22 -12.95
C ASP A 6 -7.66 -0.97 -13.45
N ALA A 7 -6.71 -0.25 -14.04
CA ALA A 7 -5.42 -0.80 -14.46
C ALA A 7 -4.31 -0.66 -13.42
N ALA A 8 -4.57 -0.05 -12.25
CA ALA A 8 -3.53 0.31 -11.31
C ALA A 8 -2.85 -0.90 -10.67
N VAL A 9 -1.52 -0.81 -10.58
CA VAL A 9 -0.65 -1.72 -9.84
C VAL A 9 0.39 -0.87 -9.12
N TRP A 10 0.31 -0.81 -7.79
CA TRP A 10 1.19 0.05 -7.00
C TRP A 10 2.47 -0.69 -6.62
N TRP A 11 3.60 -0.01 -6.74
CA TRP A 11 4.84 -0.44 -6.09
C TRP A 11 5.00 0.32 -4.78
N HIS A 12 4.73 -0.36 -3.66
CA HIS A 12 4.71 0.23 -2.33
C HIS A 12 6.12 0.27 -1.75
N VAL A 13 6.60 1.45 -1.38
CA VAL A 13 7.95 1.67 -0.86
C VAL A 13 7.87 2.37 0.48
N TYR A 14 8.59 1.87 1.49
CA TYR A 14 8.83 2.61 2.74
C TYR A 14 10.11 3.44 2.59
N PRO A 15 10.04 4.77 2.40
CA PRO A 15 11.15 5.55 1.87
C PRO A 15 12.37 5.61 2.79
N LEU A 16 12.19 5.80 4.10
CA LEU A 16 13.31 5.86 5.06
C LEU A 16 14.16 4.59 5.01
N GLY A 17 13.52 3.43 5.10
CA GLY A 17 14.20 2.13 5.00
C GLY A 17 14.83 1.92 3.63
N ALA A 18 14.04 2.04 2.56
CA ALA A 18 14.49 1.80 1.19
C ALA A 18 15.69 2.69 0.78
N CYS A 19 15.73 3.92 1.28
CA CYS A 19 16.82 4.87 1.03
C CYS A 19 18.01 4.74 1.99
N ASP A 20 17.97 3.80 2.93
CA ASP A 20 18.99 3.62 3.98
C ASP A 20 19.17 4.90 4.83
N ALA A 21 18.06 5.58 5.09
CA ALA A 21 18.02 6.71 6.00
C ALA A 21 17.89 6.20 7.44
N PRO A 22 18.53 6.86 8.43
CA PRO A 22 18.42 6.45 9.82
C PRO A 22 16.98 6.61 10.32
N ILE A 23 16.33 5.50 10.69
CA ILE A 23 14.91 5.51 11.09
C ILE A 23 14.72 6.24 12.44
N ARG A 24 15.63 6.11 13.42
CA ARG A 24 15.47 6.71 14.76
C ARG A 24 16.62 7.63 15.15
N ASP A 25 17.84 7.28 14.76
CA ASP A 25 19.06 8.00 15.15
C ASP A 25 19.32 9.21 14.24
N ARG A 26 18.33 10.11 14.18
CA ARG A 26 18.44 11.40 13.49
C ARG A 26 19.56 12.22 14.12
N TYR A 27 20.46 12.76 13.29
CA TYR A 27 21.48 13.72 13.72
C TYR A 27 21.15 15.13 13.24
N PRO A 28 21.36 16.19 14.06
CA PRO A 28 21.19 17.56 13.61
C PRO A 28 22.05 17.86 12.39
N GLY A 29 21.42 18.30 11.29
CA GLY A 29 22.11 18.61 10.03
C GLY A 29 22.29 17.43 9.06
N ASP A 30 21.57 16.31 9.25
CA ASP A 30 21.47 15.27 8.21
C ASP A 30 20.69 15.82 7.00
N GLU A 31 21.43 16.21 5.96
CA GLU A 31 20.93 16.63 4.63
C GLU A 31 21.16 15.49 3.65
N GLY A 32 20.39 14.42 3.82
CA GLY A 32 20.70 13.12 3.25
C GLY A 32 20.67 13.04 1.72
N HIS A 33 19.81 13.84 1.09
CA HIS A 33 19.47 13.78 -0.34
C HIS A 33 19.27 12.33 -0.86
N ARG A 34 18.70 11.46 -0.01
CA ARG A 34 18.60 10.01 -0.22
C ARG A 34 17.42 9.60 -1.10
N LEU A 35 16.41 10.46 -1.35
CA LEU A 35 15.32 10.19 -2.32
C LEU A 35 15.86 9.86 -3.72
N ARG A 36 17.03 10.37 -4.09
CA ARG A 36 17.72 10.06 -5.35
C ARG A 36 18.02 8.56 -5.51
N ARG A 37 18.12 7.80 -4.40
CA ARG A 37 18.24 6.34 -4.46
C ARG A 37 17.00 5.70 -5.06
N LEU A 38 15.80 6.21 -4.77
CA LEU A 38 14.57 5.70 -5.37
C LEU A 38 14.51 6.00 -6.86
N THR A 39 15.10 7.12 -7.30
CA THR A 39 15.17 7.46 -8.75
C THR A 39 15.84 6.35 -9.56
N ALA A 40 16.86 5.69 -9.00
CA ALA A 40 17.54 4.56 -9.64
C ALA A 40 16.66 3.30 -9.81
N TRP A 41 15.53 3.23 -9.09
CA TRP A 41 14.59 2.10 -9.13
C TRP A 41 13.31 2.40 -9.92
N VAL A 42 13.10 3.64 -10.39
CA VAL A 42 11.90 4.01 -11.15
C VAL A 42 11.80 3.23 -12.46
N ASP A 43 12.91 3.05 -13.18
CA ASP A 43 12.98 2.18 -14.36
C ASP A 43 12.58 0.74 -14.03
N TYR A 44 13.06 0.22 -12.90
CA TYR A 44 12.74 -1.13 -12.45
C TYR A 44 11.26 -1.32 -12.14
N ALA A 45 10.64 -0.34 -11.45
CA ALA A 45 9.21 -0.36 -11.15
C ALA A 45 8.36 -0.31 -12.43
N ALA A 46 8.73 0.54 -13.39
CA ALA A 46 8.10 0.60 -14.70
C ALA A 46 8.25 -0.73 -15.46
N ASP A 47 9.44 -1.33 -15.46
CA ASP A 47 9.72 -2.61 -16.10
C ASP A 47 9.01 -3.79 -15.42
N LEU A 48 8.72 -3.71 -14.12
CA LEU A 48 7.85 -4.66 -13.42
C LEU A 48 6.40 -4.56 -13.91
N GLY A 49 6.04 -3.42 -14.48
CA GLY A 49 4.71 -3.10 -14.99
C GLY A 49 3.86 -2.30 -14.00
N ALA A 50 4.44 -1.76 -12.92
CA ALA A 50 3.73 -0.86 -12.01
C ALA A 50 3.17 0.35 -12.78
N THR A 51 2.10 0.94 -12.24
CA THR A 51 1.50 2.17 -12.76
C THR A 51 1.78 3.37 -11.87
N GLY A 52 2.36 3.12 -10.69
CA GLY A 52 2.77 4.18 -9.80
C GLY A 52 3.46 3.67 -8.55
N LEU A 53 4.03 4.61 -7.82
CA LEU A 53 4.63 4.41 -6.51
C LEU A 53 3.60 4.75 -5.43
N LEU A 54 3.47 3.87 -4.45
CA LEU A 54 2.81 4.18 -3.19
C LEU A 54 3.93 4.38 -2.16
N LEU A 55 4.19 5.62 -1.78
CA LEU A 55 5.24 5.93 -0.80
C LEU A 55 4.63 5.93 0.60
N GLY A 56 5.29 5.28 1.54
CA GLY A 56 5.11 5.57 2.97
C GLY A 56 5.55 7.00 3.32
N PRO A 57 5.55 7.39 4.59
CA PRO A 57 5.79 8.79 4.97
C PRO A 57 7.14 9.34 4.47
N VAL A 58 7.08 10.55 3.89
CA VAL A 58 8.25 11.29 3.38
C VAL A 58 8.47 12.63 4.09
N PHE A 59 7.57 13.01 5.00
CA PHE A 59 7.60 14.31 5.67
C PHE A 59 8.50 14.31 6.91
N ASP A 60 8.98 15.50 7.29
CA ASP A 60 9.84 15.71 8.47
C ASP A 60 9.21 15.06 9.70
N SER A 61 9.94 14.13 10.32
CA SER A 61 9.46 13.29 11.40
C SER A 61 10.53 13.13 12.50
N VAL A 62 10.09 12.72 13.69
CA VAL A 62 11.03 12.44 14.79
C VAL A 62 11.83 11.16 14.50
N ALA A 63 11.16 10.09 14.10
CA ALA A 63 11.72 8.79 13.83
C ALA A 63 11.11 8.12 12.59
N HIS A 64 10.13 7.24 12.73
CA HIS A 64 9.75 6.29 11.67
C HIS A 64 8.81 6.85 10.59
N GLY A 65 8.63 8.16 10.54
CA GLY A 65 7.82 8.84 9.53
C GLY A 65 6.40 9.18 9.96
N TYR A 66 5.81 8.41 10.87
CA TYR A 66 4.43 8.62 11.36
C TYR A 66 4.35 9.59 12.56
N ASP A 67 5.49 9.92 13.14
CA ASP A 67 5.65 10.98 14.14
C ASP A 67 5.98 12.32 13.45
N THR A 68 5.04 12.83 12.66
CA THR A 68 5.25 14.00 11.79
C THR A 68 5.45 15.31 12.57
N LEU A 69 6.49 16.06 12.20
CA LEU A 69 6.87 17.38 12.71
C LEU A 69 6.43 18.53 11.79
N ASP A 70 6.44 18.31 10.47
CA ASP A 70 5.99 19.29 9.48
C ASP A 70 5.56 18.58 8.18
N HIS A 71 4.26 18.50 7.93
CA HIS A 71 3.69 17.85 6.75
C HIS A 71 4.00 18.55 5.43
N CYS A 72 4.46 19.80 5.44
CA CYS A 72 4.80 20.56 4.24
C CYS A 72 6.30 20.55 3.92
N ARG A 73 7.09 19.75 4.65
CA ARG A 73 8.54 19.66 4.50
C ARG A 73 8.97 18.22 4.30
N ILE A 74 9.79 17.95 3.28
CA ILE A 74 10.46 16.65 3.12
C ILE A 74 11.38 16.40 4.32
N ASP A 75 11.40 15.15 4.80
CA ASP A 75 12.28 14.75 5.87
C ASP A 75 13.74 15.01 5.49
N PRO A 76 14.52 15.77 6.29
CA PRO A 76 15.92 16.09 5.96
C PRO A 76 16.80 14.84 5.73
N ARG A 77 16.48 13.71 6.38
CA ARG A 77 17.18 12.44 6.17
C ARG A 77 16.96 11.89 4.77
N LEU A 78 15.82 12.22 4.15
CA LEU A 78 15.44 11.86 2.79
C LEU A 78 15.87 12.91 1.76
N GLY A 79 15.87 14.19 2.10
CA GLY A 79 16.31 15.26 1.19
C GLY A 79 15.52 16.56 1.34
N ASP A 80 15.30 17.24 0.21
CA ASP A 80 14.57 18.49 0.13
C ASP A 80 13.52 18.50 -1.01
N ASP A 81 12.87 19.65 -1.21
CA ASP A 81 11.89 19.87 -2.28
C ASP A 81 12.46 19.63 -3.69
N HIS A 82 13.77 19.84 -3.89
CA HIS A 82 14.40 19.61 -5.18
C HIS A 82 14.53 18.11 -5.45
N ASP A 83 14.98 17.32 -4.47
CA ASP A 83 15.04 15.86 -4.62
C ASP A 83 13.66 15.24 -4.85
N PHE A 84 12.63 15.76 -4.18
CA PHE A 84 11.26 15.33 -4.41
C PHE A 84 10.80 15.65 -5.83
N ALA A 85 11.07 16.87 -6.32
CA ALA A 85 10.73 17.25 -7.69
C ALA A 85 11.45 16.38 -8.74
N GLU A 86 12.71 16.00 -8.49
CA GLU A 86 13.45 15.07 -9.37
C GLU A 86 12.81 13.68 -9.39
N LEU A 87 12.39 13.14 -8.23
CA LEU A 87 11.69 11.86 -8.16
C LEU A 87 10.35 11.90 -8.90
N ILE A 88 9.56 12.96 -8.71
CA ILE A 88 8.29 13.16 -9.42
C ILE A 88 8.51 13.22 -10.93
N GLU A 89 9.51 13.97 -11.40
CA GLU A 89 9.83 14.04 -12.84
C GLU A 89 10.30 12.68 -13.39
N ALA A 90 11.12 11.95 -12.64
CA ALA A 90 11.55 10.61 -13.04
C ALA A 90 10.38 9.64 -13.20
N CYS A 91 9.41 9.67 -12.28
CA CYS A 91 8.18 8.86 -12.32
C CYS A 91 7.28 9.29 -13.50
N ARG A 92 7.04 10.59 -13.65
CA ARG A 92 6.25 11.16 -14.77
C ARG A 92 6.82 10.75 -16.12
N ALA A 93 8.14 10.77 -16.29
CA ALA A 93 8.80 10.37 -17.53
C ALA A 93 8.57 8.89 -17.92
N ARG A 94 8.00 8.08 -17.01
CA ARG A 94 7.68 6.65 -17.18
C ARG A 94 6.20 6.35 -16.98
N ASP A 95 5.35 7.38 -17.00
CA ASP A 95 3.91 7.26 -16.75
C ASP A 95 3.61 6.56 -15.40
N LEU A 96 4.41 6.87 -14.37
CA LEU A 96 4.20 6.40 -13.01
C LEU A 96 3.62 7.54 -12.14
N ASP A 97 2.46 7.28 -11.56
CA ASP A 97 1.86 8.14 -10.54
C ASP A 97 2.60 8.02 -9.21
N VAL A 98 2.52 9.03 -8.35
CA VAL A 98 3.08 8.98 -6.98
C VAL A 98 1.99 9.30 -5.96
N ILE A 99 1.64 8.32 -5.15
CA ILE A 99 0.75 8.48 -3.98
C ILE A 99 1.60 8.66 -2.74
N LEU A 100 1.28 9.68 -1.94
CA LEU A 100 1.96 9.99 -0.69
C LEU A 100 1.19 9.49 0.52
N ASP A 101 1.91 9.19 1.60
CA ASP A 101 1.32 8.86 2.90
C ASP A 101 0.97 10.12 3.70
N GLY A 102 -0.30 10.22 4.11
CA GLY A 102 -0.87 11.33 4.84
C GLY A 102 -1.23 10.93 6.27
N VAL A 103 -0.38 11.32 7.21
CA VAL A 103 -0.58 11.06 8.64
C VAL A 103 -1.41 12.19 9.25
N PHE A 104 -2.73 12.06 9.16
CA PHE A 104 -3.68 13.11 9.57
C PHE A 104 -4.56 12.74 10.76
N ASN A 105 -4.29 11.60 11.40
CA ASN A 105 -4.90 11.26 12.68
C ASN A 105 -4.16 11.91 13.86
N HIS A 106 -2.84 11.91 13.80
CA HIS A 106 -1.97 12.35 14.89
C HIS A 106 -0.74 13.07 14.33
N VAL A 107 -0.02 13.77 15.22
CA VAL A 107 1.26 14.42 14.96
C VAL A 107 2.27 14.08 16.06
N ALA A 108 3.56 14.31 15.85
CA ALA A 108 4.55 14.16 16.92
C ALA A 108 4.21 15.05 18.12
N ARG A 109 4.57 14.62 19.33
CA ARG A 109 4.42 15.43 20.54
C ARG A 109 5.16 16.76 20.46
N GLU A 110 6.26 16.79 19.73
CA GLU A 110 7.10 17.96 19.47
C GLU A 110 6.55 18.87 18.36
N HIS A 111 5.44 18.49 17.71
CA HIS A 111 4.81 19.29 16.66
C HIS A 111 4.35 20.65 17.21
N ARG A 112 4.49 21.70 16.40
CA ARG A 112 4.15 23.08 16.79
C ARG A 112 2.72 23.25 17.31
N PHE A 113 1.76 22.47 16.80
CA PHE A 113 0.37 22.51 17.27
C PHE A 113 0.23 22.16 18.75
N VAL A 114 1.09 21.28 19.28
CA VAL A 114 1.06 20.92 20.70
C VAL A 114 1.48 22.12 21.56
N ALA A 115 2.56 22.82 21.16
CA ALA A 115 3.12 23.95 21.88
C ALA A 115 2.35 25.26 21.71
N ASP A 116 1.86 25.52 20.49
CA ASP A 116 1.27 26.80 20.09
C ASP A 116 -0.26 26.83 20.26
N GLY A 117 -0.86 25.75 20.77
CA GLY A 117 -2.31 25.65 20.93
C GLY A 117 -3.05 25.44 19.61
N GLY A 118 -2.45 24.72 18.66
CA GLY A 118 -3.11 24.28 17.43
C GLY A 118 -4.16 23.18 17.69
N PRO A 119 -4.79 22.66 16.62
CA PRO A 119 -5.99 21.84 16.71
C PRO A 119 -5.67 20.37 17.03
N VAL A 120 -5.10 20.15 18.21
CA VAL A 120 -4.89 18.83 18.81
C VAL A 120 -5.94 18.59 19.88
N ALA A 121 -6.43 17.35 19.98
CA ALA A 121 -7.38 16.96 21.02
C ALA A 121 -6.74 17.14 22.40
N ARG A 122 -7.49 17.70 23.36
CA ARG A 122 -7.00 17.99 24.72
C ARG A 122 -7.94 17.43 25.79
N ASP A 123 -7.35 16.91 26.86
CA ASP A 123 -8.08 16.46 28.05
C ASP A 123 -8.59 17.65 28.89
N ASP A 124 -9.34 17.34 29.96
CA ASP A 124 -9.87 18.34 30.90
C ASP A 124 -8.78 19.19 31.59
N ASP A 125 -7.54 18.68 31.66
CA ASP A 125 -6.36 19.38 32.19
C ASP A 125 -5.65 20.23 31.11
N GLY A 126 -6.15 20.25 29.87
CA GLY A 126 -5.58 20.96 28.72
C GLY A 126 -4.36 20.29 28.08
N ARG A 127 -4.06 19.04 28.45
CA ARG A 127 -2.94 18.26 27.89
C ARG A 127 -3.38 17.61 26.59
N ALA A 128 -2.48 17.59 25.60
CA ALA A 128 -2.73 16.88 24.35
C ALA A 128 -2.94 15.37 24.62
N VAL A 129 -4.03 14.83 24.06
CA VAL A 129 -4.40 13.41 24.13
C VAL A 129 -3.44 12.60 23.27
N GLY A 130 -3.00 11.47 23.83
CA GLY A 130 -2.08 10.54 23.16
C GLY A 130 -2.82 9.54 22.30
N TRP A 131 -2.32 9.24 21.10
CA TRP A 131 -2.92 8.24 20.22
C TRP A 131 -2.75 6.83 20.75
N GLU A 132 -3.85 6.09 20.92
CA GLU A 132 -3.89 4.73 21.52
C GLU A 132 -3.12 4.60 22.86
N GLY A 133 -2.99 5.70 23.61
CA GLY A 133 -2.23 5.75 24.86
C GLY A 133 -0.72 5.97 24.70
N ASP A 134 -0.22 6.10 23.46
CA ASP A 134 1.12 6.58 23.19
C ASP A 134 1.20 8.10 23.37
N MET A 135 1.98 8.52 24.36
CA MET A 135 2.13 9.94 24.70
C MET A 135 3.11 10.69 23.78
N THR A 136 3.81 9.98 22.90
CA THR A 136 4.70 10.55 21.89
C THR A 136 3.96 11.05 20.65
N LEU A 137 2.69 10.66 20.48
CA LEU A 137 1.85 11.02 19.36
C LEU A 137 0.62 11.77 19.86
N ALA A 138 0.43 13.02 19.45
CA ALA A 138 -0.71 13.84 19.83
C ALA A 138 -1.83 13.73 18.77
N GLU A 139 -3.03 13.35 19.17
CA GLU A 139 -4.19 13.26 18.26
C GLU A 139 -4.62 14.65 17.79
N LEU A 140 -4.96 14.76 16.50
CA LEU A 140 -5.61 15.94 15.95
C LEU A 140 -7.08 15.97 16.37
N ASP A 141 -7.63 17.18 16.52
CA ASP A 141 -9.05 17.36 16.85
C ASP A 141 -9.87 17.46 15.56
N HIS A 142 -10.44 16.34 15.10
CA HIS A 142 -11.25 16.31 13.87
C HIS A 142 -12.62 16.99 14.00
N ASP A 143 -13.02 17.44 15.19
CA ASP A 143 -14.19 18.32 15.38
C ASP A 143 -13.83 19.80 15.19
N ASP A 144 -12.55 20.18 15.26
CA ASP A 144 -12.07 21.54 14.99
C ASP A 144 -11.97 21.78 13.47
N PRO A 145 -12.69 22.79 12.91
CA PRO A 145 -12.58 23.15 11.49
C PRO A 145 -11.15 23.48 11.04
N ALA A 146 -10.28 23.95 11.95
CA ALA A 146 -8.89 24.23 11.63
C ALA A 146 -8.10 22.96 11.26
N THR A 147 -8.49 21.79 11.78
CA THR A 147 -7.92 20.50 11.36
C THR A 147 -8.28 20.19 9.92
N LEU A 148 -9.54 20.40 9.54
CA LEU A 148 -9.99 20.18 8.16
C LEU A 148 -9.27 21.11 7.18
N ASP A 149 -9.15 22.40 7.53
CA ASP A 149 -8.41 23.38 6.72
C ASP A 149 -6.94 22.96 6.56
N PHE A 150 -6.29 22.58 7.66
CA PHE A 150 -4.90 22.11 7.64
C PHE A 150 -4.70 20.87 6.75
N VAL A 151 -5.55 19.85 6.90
CA VAL A 151 -5.43 18.61 6.11
C VAL A 151 -5.62 18.90 4.62
N VAL A 152 -6.63 19.70 4.25
CA VAL A 152 -6.88 20.09 2.85
C VAL A 152 -5.69 20.89 2.30
N ASP A 153 -5.17 21.86 3.06
CA ASP A 153 -4.03 22.67 2.63
C ASP A 153 -2.77 21.82 2.36
N VAL A 154 -2.47 20.85 3.24
CA VAL A 154 -1.36 19.90 3.03
C VAL A 154 -1.62 19.04 1.80
N MET A 155 -2.85 18.52 1.65
CA MET A 155 -3.21 17.68 0.51
C MET A 155 -2.99 18.41 -0.80
N GLU A 156 -3.51 19.63 -0.91
CA GLU A 156 -3.37 20.47 -2.10
C GLU A 156 -1.92 20.89 -2.35
N TYR A 157 -1.15 21.21 -1.29
CA TYR A 157 0.25 21.60 -1.40
C TYR A 157 1.10 20.58 -2.17
N TRP A 158 0.93 19.29 -1.91
CA TRP A 158 1.69 18.24 -2.59
C TRP A 158 1.08 17.79 -3.92
N LEU A 159 -0.25 17.88 -4.07
CA LEU A 159 -0.90 17.67 -5.37
C LEU A 159 -0.45 18.73 -6.40
N GLU A 160 -0.29 19.99 -5.99
CA GLU A 160 0.33 21.04 -6.82
C GLU A 160 1.77 20.70 -7.26
N ARG A 161 2.47 19.88 -6.48
CA ARG A 161 3.86 19.46 -6.72
C ARG A 161 3.97 18.14 -7.48
N GLY A 162 2.84 17.59 -7.93
CA GLY A 162 2.78 16.44 -8.82
C GLY A 162 2.55 15.10 -8.15
N ALA A 163 2.20 15.06 -6.85
CA ALA A 163 1.57 13.88 -6.29
C ALA A 163 0.22 13.62 -7.01
N ALA A 164 -0.15 12.35 -7.14
CA ALA A 164 -1.38 11.91 -7.79
C ALA A 164 -2.50 11.60 -6.77
N GLY A 165 -2.16 11.50 -5.49
CA GLY A 165 -3.12 11.10 -4.47
C GLY A 165 -2.49 10.86 -3.10
N TRP A 166 -3.32 10.33 -2.21
CA TRP A 166 -3.02 10.16 -0.80
C TRP A 166 -3.40 8.75 -0.31
N ARG A 167 -2.48 8.09 0.39
CA ARG A 167 -2.77 7.00 1.32
C ARG A 167 -2.92 7.62 2.71
N LEU A 168 -4.05 7.40 3.34
CA LEU A 168 -4.43 8.00 4.61
C LEU A 168 -4.15 7.01 5.72
N ASP A 169 -3.13 7.32 6.51
CA ASP A 169 -2.70 6.51 7.64
C ASP A 169 -3.83 6.37 8.68
N VAL A 170 -3.98 5.17 9.23
CA VAL A 170 -4.98 4.83 10.25
C VAL A 170 -6.36 5.45 9.96
N ALA A 171 -6.80 5.45 8.70
CA ALA A 171 -8.02 6.12 8.28
C ALA A 171 -9.25 5.67 9.10
N TYR A 172 -9.25 4.43 9.60
CA TYR A 172 -10.28 3.88 10.49
C TYR A 172 -10.44 4.63 11.82
N ALA A 173 -9.43 5.37 12.26
CA ALA A 173 -9.42 6.14 13.52
C ALA A 173 -9.96 7.57 13.34
N VAL A 174 -10.11 8.03 12.08
CA VAL A 174 -10.65 9.35 11.75
C VAL A 174 -12.11 9.21 11.27
N PRO A 175 -13.03 10.11 11.66
CA PRO A 175 -14.42 10.02 11.22
C PRO A 175 -14.57 9.98 9.70
N ALA A 176 -15.41 9.08 9.18
CA ALA A 176 -15.64 8.96 7.73
C ALA A 176 -16.15 10.28 7.12
N GLU A 177 -17.01 11.01 7.85
CA GLU A 177 -17.55 12.29 7.43
C GLU A 177 -16.47 13.39 7.32
N PHE A 178 -15.42 13.32 8.14
CA PHE A 178 -14.26 14.20 8.01
C PHE A 178 -13.53 13.93 6.69
N TRP A 179 -13.31 12.67 6.35
CA TRP A 179 -12.70 12.29 5.07
C TRP A 179 -13.53 12.73 3.87
N ALA A 180 -14.85 12.51 3.89
CA ALA A 180 -15.72 12.96 2.82
C ALA A 180 -15.63 14.49 2.62
N ALA A 181 -15.62 15.26 3.72
CA ALA A 181 -15.46 16.71 3.65
C ALA A 181 -14.10 17.13 3.08
N ALA A 182 -13.00 16.46 3.47
CA ALA A 182 -11.66 16.74 2.96
C ALA A 182 -11.53 16.39 1.47
N VAL A 183 -11.96 15.19 1.08
CA VAL A 183 -11.97 14.70 -0.32
C VAL A 183 -12.78 15.62 -1.21
N ALA A 184 -14.00 16.01 -0.78
CA ALA A 184 -14.84 16.92 -1.54
C ALA A 184 -14.13 18.25 -1.82
N ARG A 185 -13.50 18.86 -0.80
CA ARG A 185 -12.75 20.12 -0.96
C ARG A 185 -11.56 19.98 -1.88
N VAL A 186 -10.71 18.96 -1.69
CA VAL A 186 -9.53 18.75 -2.53
C VAL A 186 -9.93 18.50 -3.99
N ARG A 187 -11.01 17.76 -4.23
CA ARG A 187 -11.52 17.47 -5.58
C ARG A 187 -12.09 18.69 -6.31
N GLU A 188 -12.38 19.80 -5.63
CA GLU A 188 -12.74 21.06 -6.31
C GLU A 188 -11.59 21.57 -7.19
N ARG A 189 -10.34 21.30 -6.78
CA ARG A 189 -9.11 21.70 -7.50
C ARG A 189 -8.40 20.54 -8.18
N PHE A 190 -8.50 19.33 -7.62
CA PHE A 190 -7.81 18.12 -8.09
C PHE A 190 -8.82 16.98 -8.30
N PRO A 191 -9.67 17.05 -9.34
CA PRO A 191 -10.77 16.10 -9.53
C PRO A 191 -10.30 14.65 -9.77
N ASP A 192 -9.07 14.47 -10.24
CA ASP A 192 -8.47 13.16 -10.53
C ASP A 192 -7.63 12.61 -9.36
N ALA A 193 -7.57 13.31 -8.22
CA ALA A 193 -6.82 12.87 -7.05
C ALA A 193 -7.38 11.56 -6.48
N VAL A 194 -6.48 10.62 -6.20
CA VAL A 194 -6.80 9.29 -5.67
C VAL A 194 -6.67 9.29 -4.15
N PHE A 195 -7.65 8.71 -3.45
CA PHE A 195 -7.63 8.58 -2.00
C PHE A 195 -7.75 7.12 -1.57
N LEU A 196 -6.76 6.66 -0.81
CA LEU A 196 -6.65 5.31 -0.29
C LEU A 196 -6.69 5.34 1.23
N GLY A 197 -7.67 4.70 1.86
CA GLY A 197 -7.74 4.61 3.32
C GLY A 197 -7.05 3.38 3.88
N GLU A 198 -6.22 3.54 4.91
CA GLU A 198 -5.84 2.39 5.74
C GLU A 198 -6.97 1.99 6.69
N MET A 199 -7.48 0.78 6.48
CA MET A 199 -8.47 0.11 7.31
C MET A 199 -7.92 -1.25 7.73
N ILE A 200 -7.86 -1.52 9.04
CA ILE A 200 -7.43 -2.82 9.58
C ILE A 200 -8.59 -3.63 10.18
N HIS A 201 -9.71 -2.96 10.47
CA HIS A 201 -10.91 -3.55 11.06
C HIS A 201 -12.14 -2.69 10.74
N GLY A 202 -13.32 -3.17 11.13
CA GLY A 202 -14.60 -2.45 10.99
C GLY A 202 -15.37 -2.86 9.74
N ASP A 203 -16.38 -2.06 9.39
CA ASP A 203 -17.18 -2.27 8.18
C ASP A 203 -16.56 -1.49 7.02
N TYR A 204 -15.69 -2.16 6.26
CA TYR A 204 -15.00 -1.59 5.11
C TYR A 204 -15.99 -1.00 4.09
N ALA A 205 -17.10 -1.70 3.82
CA ALA A 205 -18.04 -1.28 2.79
C ALA A 205 -18.85 -0.05 3.18
N ASP A 206 -19.27 0.05 4.45
CA ASP A 206 -19.92 1.24 4.99
C ASP A 206 -18.95 2.42 5.02
N PHE A 207 -17.72 2.19 5.50
CA PHE A 207 -16.71 3.25 5.58
C PHE A 207 -16.39 3.83 4.20
N ALA A 208 -16.20 3.01 3.17
CA ALA A 208 -16.01 3.47 1.79
C ALA A 208 -17.10 4.44 1.34
N GLN A 209 -18.36 4.07 1.58
CA GLN A 209 -19.51 4.84 1.11
C GLN A 209 -19.63 6.19 1.83
N ARG A 210 -19.33 6.23 3.13
CA ARG A 210 -19.43 7.45 3.93
C ARG A 210 -18.22 8.37 3.81
N SER A 211 -17.04 7.84 3.48
CA SER A 211 -15.79 8.60 3.42
C SER A 211 -15.43 9.15 2.04
N GLU A 212 -16.13 8.70 0.98
CA GLU A 212 -15.85 9.05 -0.42
C GLU A 212 -14.43 8.68 -0.91
N LEU A 213 -13.70 7.86 -0.15
CA LEU A 213 -12.39 7.33 -0.54
C LEU A 213 -12.52 6.34 -1.72
N ASP A 214 -11.52 6.32 -2.59
CA ASP A 214 -11.55 5.50 -3.80
C ASP A 214 -11.29 4.02 -3.51
N THR A 215 -10.49 3.74 -2.47
CA THR A 215 -10.08 2.38 -2.12
C THR A 215 -9.62 2.28 -0.67
N MET A 216 -9.61 1.06 -0.11
CA MET A 216 -9.06 0.81 1.24
C MET A 216 -8.28 -0.51 1.29
N THR A 217 -7.35 -0.62 2.23
CA THR A 217 -6.54 -1.84 2.48
C THR A 217 -7.41 -3.08 2.76
N GLN A 218 -6.98 -4.26 2.32
CA GLN A 218 -7.64 -5.56 2.60
C GLN A 218 -6.79 -6.46 3.51
N TYR A 219 -6.68 -6.11 4.80
CA TYR A 219 -5.92 -6.92 5.77
C TYR A 219 -6.55 -8.30 6.03
N GLU A 220 -7.88 -8.42 5.93
CA GLU A 220 -8.56 -9.73 6.07
C GLU A 220 -8.13 -10.72 4.98
N LEU A 221 -8.07 -10.24 3.74
CA LEU A 221 -7.61 -11.03 2.60
C LEU A 221 -6.11 -11.32 2.69
N TRP A 222 -5.29 -10.33 3.07
CA TRP A 222 -3.85 -10.51 3.30
C TRP A 222 -3.58 -11.68 4.26
N LYS A 223 -4.25 -11.68 5.43
CA LYS A 223 -4.08 -12.76 6.42
C LYS A 223 -4.47 -14.11 5.84
N ALA A 224 -5.62 -14.19 5.18
CA ALA A 224 -6.14 -15.43 4.65
C ALA A 224 -5.27 -16.03 3.54
N ILE A 225 -4.63 -15.19 2.71
CA ILE A 225 -3.74 -15.64 1.64
C ILE A 225 -2.53 -16.37 2.23
N TRP A 226 -1.75 -15.72 3.09
CA TRP A 226 -0.52 -16.34 3.59
C TRP A 226 -0.83 -17.52 4.52
N SER A 227 -1.85 -17.44 5.37
CA SER A 227 -2.17 -18.54 6.31
C SER A 227 -2.65 -19.78 5.57
N SER A 228 -3.49 -19.62 4.54
CA SER A 228 -4.00 -20.76 3.76
C SER A 228 -2.89 -21.48 2.98
N ILE A 229 -1.90 -20.73 2.47
CA ILE A 229 -0.74 -21.30 1.80
C ILE A 229 0.15 -22.03 2.81
N LYS A 230 0.43 -21.41 3.96
CA LYS A 230 1.28 -21.96 5.02
C LYS A 230 0.71 -23.26 5.61
N ASP A 231 -0.58 -23.27 5.89
CA ASP A 231 -1.26 -24.37 6.59
C ASP A 231 -1.88 -25.39 5.62
N ALA A 232 -1.69 -25.20 4.30
CA ALA A 232 -2.28 -26.02 3.24
C ALA A 232 -3.80 -26.19 3.39
N ASN A 233 -4.49 -25.07 3.61
CA ASN A 233 -5.93 -25.03 3.92
C ASN A 233 -6.65 -23.88 3.18
N PHE A 234 -7.03 -24.12 1.92
CA PHE A 234 -7.78 -23.11 1.14
C PHE A 234 -9.24 -22.90 1.56
N PHE A 235 -9.77 -23.61 2.56
CA PHE A 235 -11.10 -23.27 3.10
C PHE A 235 -11.09 -21.89 3.77
N GLU A 236 -9.98 -21.49 4.40
CA GLU A 236 -9.82 -20.14 4.97
C GLU A 236 -9.83 -19.07 3.88
N LEU A 237 -9.02 -19.25 2.83
CA LEU A 237 -9.00 -18.33 1.70
C LEU A 237 -10.35 -18.27 1.00
N SER A 238 -11.02 -19.41 0.77
CA SER A 238 -12.36 -19.44 0.17
C SER A 238 -13.38 -18.60 0.94
N HIS A 239 -13.37 -18.69 2.28
CA HIS A 239 -14.23 -17.85 3.11
C HIS A 239 -13.89 -16.35 2.97
N ALA A 240 -12.60 -16.00 2.99
CA ALA A 240 -12.15 -14.62 2.81
C ALA A 240 -12.47 -14.07 1.41
N LEU A 241 -12.39 -14.89 0.36
CA LEU A 241 -12.78 -14.50 -1.01
C LEU A 241 -14.28 -14.18 -1.12
N GLY A 242 -15.14 -14.89 -0.37
CA GLY A 242 -16.56 -14.56 -0.30
C GLY A 242 -16.81 -13.18 0.31
N ARG A 243 -16.09 -12.82 1.38
CA ARG A 243 -16.13 -11.47 1.98
C ARG A 243 -15.52 -10.42 1.05
N HIS A 244 -14.40 -10.74 0.40
CA HIS A 244 -13.77 -9.86 -0.57
C HIS A 244 -14.71 -9.51 -1.71
N GLN A 245 -15.49 -10.47 -2.23
CA GLN A 245 -16.53 -10.20 -3.24
C GLN A 245 -17.60 -9.23 -2.73
N GLU A 246 -18.05 -9.37 -1.48
CA GLU A 246 -19.00 -8.41 -0.89
C GLU A 246 -18.43 -6.99 -0.89
N PHE A 247 -17.18 -6.84 -0.47
CA PHE A 247 -16.50 -5.55 -0.44
C PHE A 247 -16.24 -4.99 -1.85
N SER A 248 -15.68 -5.81 -2.76
CA SER A 248 -15.31 -5.41 -4.11
C SER A 248 -16.51 -5.08 -5.00
N SER A 249 -17.70 -5.59 -4.66
CA SER A 249 -18.96 -5.23 -5.34
C SER A 249 -19.43 -3.79 -5.03
N ARG A 250 -18.91 -3.17 -3.96
CA ARG A 250 -19.32 -1.85 -3.47
C ARG A 250 -18.22 -0.80 -3.60
N ALA A 251 -16.96 -1.19 -3.43
CA ALA A 251 -15.81 -0.31 -3.49
C ALA A 251 -14.61 -1.04 -4.09
N ARG A 252 -13.66 -0.30 -4.67
CA ARG A 252 -12.36 -0.90 -5.02
C ARG A 252 -11.60 -1.16 -3.73
N MET A 253 -10.91 -2.29 -3.66
CA MET A 253 -10.16 -2.68 -2.49
C MET A 253 -8.69 -2.78 -2.84
N GLN A 254 -7.80 -2.20 -2.04
CA GLN A 254 -6.37 -2.35 -2.21
C GLN A 254 -5.95 -3.71 -1.66
N THR A 255 -5.47 -4.58 -2.54
CA THR A 255 -5.01 -5.93 -2.18
C THR A 255 -3.49 -5.96 -2.11
N PHE A 256 -2.92 -6.71 -1.16
CA PHE A 256 -1.48 -6.81 -0.98
C PHE A 256 -1.12 -8.11 -0.26
N VAL A 257 0.13 -8.53 -0.37
CA VAL A 257 0.69 -9.70 0.35
C VAL A 257 1.75 -9.30 1.39
N GLY A 258 2.24 -8.07 1.31
CA GLY A 258 3.17 -7.47 2.26
C GLY A 258 3.07 -5.95 2.24
N ASN A 259 3.52 -5.33 3.32
CA ASN A 259 3.72 -3.90 3.49
C ASN A 259 4.73 -3.66 4.61
N HIS A 260 4.86 -2.44 5.10
CA HIS A 260 5.85 -2.06 6.10
C HIS A 260 5.49 -2.39 7.57
N ASP A 261 4.33 -3.00 7.82
CA ASP A 261 3.80 -3.32 9.17
C ASP A 261 3.53 -4.81 9.40
N VAL A 262 3.72 -5.64 8.38
CA VAL A 262 3.49 -7.08 8.42
C VAL A 262 4.72 -7.87 7.95
N ASP A 263 4.84 -9.11 8.43
CA ASP A 263 5.88 -10.04 7.98
C ASP A 263 6.00 -10.07 6.45
N ARG A 264 7.24 -10.11 5.95
CA ARG A 264 7.51 -10.29 4.53
C ARG A 264 6.92 -11.62 4.07
N ILE A 265 6.25 -11.60 2.91
CA ILE A 265 5.56 -12.80 2.40
C ILE A 265 6.50 -13.99 2.22
N ALA A 266 7.75 -13.75 1.80
CA ALA A 266 8.76 -14.80 1.65
C ALA A 266 9.12 -15.47 2.99
N THR A 267 9.15 -14.72 4.08
CA THR A 267 9.36 -15.28 5.42
C THR A 267 8.18 -16.14 5.87
N ALA A 268 6.96 -15.75 5.51
CA ALA A 268 5.75 -16.48 5.92
C ALA A 268 5.56 -17.81 5.17
N VAL A 269 5.85 -17.84 3.86
CA VAL A 269 5.45 -18.95 2.97
C VAL A 269 6.54 -19.41 1.98
N GLY A 270 7.76 -18.89 2.08
CA GLY A 270 8.87 -19.21 1.19
C GLY A 270 8.69 -18.69 -0.25
N ALA A 271 9.63 -19.01 -1.14
CA ALA A 271 9.64 -18.51 -2.52
C ALA A 271 8.43 -18.99 -3.34
N THR A 272 8.12 -20.29 -3.30
CA THR A 272 6.96 -20.87 -4.02
C THR A 272 5.65 -20.32 -3.48
N GLY A 273 5.50 -20.25 -2.15
CA GLY A 273 4.32 -19.65 -1.53
C GLY A 273 4.17 -18.18 -1.88
N SER A 274 5.28 -17.44 -2.00
CA SER A 274 5.26 -16.03 -2.44
C SER A 274 4.77 -15.89 -3.87
N ALA A 275 5.19 -16.77 -4.79
CA ALA A 275 4.67 -16.79 -6.15
C ALA A 275 3.14 -17.02 -6.18
N LEU A 276 2.65 -17.98 -5.39
CA LEU A 276 1.22 -18.25 -5.24
C LEU A 276 0.47 -17.05 -4.66
N ALA A 277 0.99 -16.44 -3.60
CA ALA A 277 0.38 -15.28 -2.96
C ALA A 277 0.25 -14.09 -3.94
N HIS A 278 1.29 -13.81 -4.73
CA HIS A 278 1.26 -12.79 -5.78
C HIS A 278 0.26 -13.15 -6.89
N ALA A 279 0.18 -14.42 -7.28
CA ALA A 279 -0.81 -14.88 -8.25
C ALA A 279 -2.23 -14.55 -7.78
N VAL A 280 -2.53 -14.76 -6.49
CA VAL A 280 -3.83 -14.39 -5.91
C VAL A 280 -4.08 -12.90 -6.02
N VAL A 281 -3.25 -12.04 -5.41
CA VAL A 281 -3.57 -10.59 -5.36
C VAL A 281 -3.59 -9.92 -6.74
N LEU A 282 -2.79 -10.40 -7.70
CA LEU A 282 -2.74 -9.84 -9.07
C LEU A 282 -3.86 -10.35 -9.98
N THR A 283 -4.62 -11.36 -9.58
CA THR A 283 -5.76 -11.87 -10.35
C THR A 283 -7.11 -11.69 -9.65
N LEU A 284 -7.16 -11.09 -8.45
CA LEU A 284 -8.42 -10.75 -7.79
C LEU A 284 -8.99 -9.37 -8.21
N PRO A 285 -10.28 -9.12 -7.95
CA PRO A 285 -10.84 -7.76 -8.01
C PRO A 285 -10.19 -6.82 -7.00
N GLY A 286 -10.17 -5.52 -7.30
CA GLY A 286 -9.46 -4.52 -6.51
C GLY A 286 -8.17 -4.01 -7.16
N LEU A 287 -7.32 -3.36 -6.38
CA LEU A 287 -6.13 -2.62 -6.79
C LEU A 287 -4.87 -3.19 -6.11
N PRO A 288 -4.10 -4.05 -6.79
CA PRO A 288 -2.96 -4.72 -6.18
C PRO A 288 -1.82 -3.76 -5.85
N SER A 289 -1.17 -4.00 -4.73
CA SER A 289 0.08 -3.37 -4.32
C SER A 289 1.15 -4.42 -4.05
N ILE A 290 2.35 -4.20 -4.59
CA ILE A 290 3.55 -5.02 -4.43
C ILE A 290 4.51 -4.24 -3.54
N TYR A 291 4.87 -4.78 -2.38
CA TYR A 291 5.82 -4.12 -1.50
C TYR A 291 7.24 -4.33 -1.99
N ALA A 292 8.02 -3.26 -2.09
CA ALA A 292 9.35 -3.28 -2.71
C ALA A 292 10.25 -4.36 -2.09
N GLY A 293 10.70 -5.29 -2.93
CA GLY A 293 11.52 -6.44 -2.54
C GLY A 293 10.73 -7.75 -2.42
N ASP A 294 9.40 -7.72 -2.22
CA ASP A 294 8.59 -8.94 -2.14
C ASP A 294 8.54 -9.66 -3.49
N GLU A 295 8.59 -8.92 -4.61
CA GLU A 295 8.71 -9.50 -5.94
C GLU A 295 10.03 -10.25 -6.15
N ARG A 296 11.03 -10.02 -5.29
CA ARG A 296 12.31 -10.71 -5.29
C ARG A 296 12.48 -11.68 -4.13
N GLY A 297 11.46 -11.81 -3.28
CA GLY A 297 11.48 -12.71 -2.13
C GLY A 297 12.33 -12.22 -0.98
N VAL A 298 12.43 -10.90 -0.78
CA VAL A 298 13.07 -10.33 0.41
C VAL A 298 12.36 -10.84 1.67
N GLU A 299 13.16 -11.29 2.63
CA GLU A 299 12.70 -11.80 3.92
C GLU A 299 12.78 -10.74 5.03
N GLY A 300 11.96 -10.91 6.06
CA GLY A 300 11.84 -10.01 7.21
C GLY A 300 10.68 -10.44 8.10
N ALA A 301 10.95 -10.62 9.39
CA ALA A 301 9.94 -10.94 10.41
C ALA A 301 9.76 -9.76 11.36
N LYS A 302 8.51 -9.47 11.71
CA LYS A 302 8.15 -8.47 12.72
C LYS A 302 8.68 -8.94 14.07
N GLY A 303 9.48 -8.08 14.70
CA GLY A 303 10.03 -8.29 16.03
C GLY A 303 9.11 -7.78 17.13
N GLU A 304 9.70 -7.55 18.29
CA GLU A 304 9.04 -6.96 19.45
C GLU A 304 9.69 -5.63 19.84
N GLY A 305 8.90 -4.73 20.43
CA GLY A 305 9.38 -3.47 20.99
C GLY A 305 9.62 -2.37 19.94
N PHE A 306 10.47 -1.40 20.29
CA PHE A 306 10.59 -0.13 19.56
C PHE A 306 11.07 -0.27 18.11
N GLY A 307 11.84 -1.32 17.80
CA GLY A 307 12.38 -1.64 16.47
C GLY A 307 11.67 -2.81 15.78
N ALA A 308 10.44 -3.13 16.17
CA ALA A 308 9.73 -4.33 15.70
C ALA A 308 9.66 -4.44 14.17
N ASP A 309 9.52 -3.32 13.47
CA ASP A 309 9.31 -3.31 12.03
C ASP A 309 10.59 -3.15 11.20
N ASP A 310 11.76 -3.06 11.83
CA ASP A 310 13.00 -2.70 11.13
C ASP A 310 13.40 -3.77 10.11
N ALA A 311 13.18 -5.04 10.44
CA ALA A 311 13.42 -6.16 9.52
C ALA A 311 12.43 -6.18 8.34
N LEU A 312 11.28 -5.51 8.46
CA LEU A 312 10.30 -5.39 7.37
C LEU A 312 10.71 -4.32 6.37
N ARG A 313 11.56 -3.37 6.80
CA ARG A 313 11.91 -2.13 6.09
C ARG A 313 13.40 -2.07 5.67
N PRO A 314 13.98 -3.13 5.07
CA PRO A 314 15.39 -3.16 4.71
C PRO A 314 15.73 -2.13 3.62
N PRO A 315 17.00 -1.71 3.54
CA PRO A 315 17.46 -0.85 2.46
C PRO A 315 17.40 -1.55 1.11
N LEU A 316 16.94 -0.81 0.09
CA LEU A 316 17.15 -1.24 -1.29
C LEU A 316 18.64 -1.04 -1.64
N PRO A 317 19.25 -1.96 -2.40
CA PRO A 317 20.55 -1.73 -3.00
C PRO A 317 20.58 -0.41 -3.79
N ALA A 318 21.76 0.17 -4.00
CA ALA A 318 21.89 1.50 -4.60
C ALA A 318 21.25 1.58 -6.00
N SER A 319 21.22 0.47 -6.72
CA SER A 319 20.50 0.28 -7.98
C SER A 319 20.00 -1.16 -8.15
N PRO A 320 19.07 -1.42 -9.07
CA PRO A 320 18.67 -2.77 -9.46
C PRO A 320 19.84 -3.65 -9.93
N LEU A 321 20.90 -3.05 -10.51
CA LEU A 321 22.11 -3.76 -10.93
C LEU A 321 22.91 -4.27 -9.73
N ASP A 322 23.04 -3.45 -8.68
CA ASP A 322 23.75 -3.82 -7.45
C ASP A 322 23.02 -4.91 -6.66
N ALA A 323 21.70 -4.99 -6.80
CA ALA A 323 20.89 -6.05 -6.21
C ALA A 323 21.15 -7.43 -6.85
N GLY A 324 21.86 -7.51 -7.99
CA GLY A 324 22.23 -8.77 -8.62
C GLY A 324 21.04 -9.58 -9.15
N GLN A 325 21.25 -10.90 -9.32
CA GLN A 325 20.27 -11.82 -9.93
C GLN A 325 19.44 -12.62 -8.93
N GLU A 326 19.69 -12.44 -7.63
CA GLU A 326 18.93 -13.13 -6.58
C GLU A 326 17.46 -12.68 -6.63
N GLY A 327 16.54 -13.65 -6.53
CA GLY A 327 15.09 -13.39 -6.61
C GLY A 327 14.53 -13.12 -8.01
N MET A 328 15.36 -13.08 -9.06
CA MET A 328 14.88 -12.72 -10.42
C MET A 328 13.85 -13.70 -10.99
N ALA A 329 13.95 -14.99 -10.67
CA ALA A 329 12.95 -15.97 -11.11
C ALA A 329 11.56 -15.71 -10.52
N LEU A 330 11.49 -15.30 -9.24
CA LEU A 330 10.24 -14.87 -8.63
C LEU A 330 9.77 -13.55 -9.25
N ARG A 331 10.68 -12.60 -9.45
CA ARG A 331 10.37 -11.31 -10.09
C ARG A 331 9.74 -11.50 -11.46
N ASP A 332 10.29 -12.37 -12.29
CA ASP A 332 9.77 -12.62 -13.64
C ASP A 332 8.40 -13.29 -13.60
N THR A 333 8.17 -14.17 -12.61
CA THR A 333 6.85 -14.75 -12.34
C THR A 333 5.85 -13.65 -11.94
N VAL A 334 6.22 -12.75 -11.02
CA VAL A 334 5.38 -11.63 -10.58
C VAL A 334 5.12 -10.66 -11.73
N ALA A 335 6.13 -10.35 -12.55
CA ALA A 335 5.99 -9.51 -13.74
C ALA A 335 5.01 -10.12 -14.77
N ALA A 336 5.00 -11.45 -14.92
CA ALA A 336 4.01 -12.13 -15.77
C ALA A 336 2.58 -11.95 -15.23
N PHE A 337 2.37 -12.03 -13.92
CA PHE A 337 1.07 -11.74 -13.30
C PHE A 337 0.67 -10.26 -13.44
N VAL A 338 1.60 -9.33 -13.28
CA VAL A 338 1.36 -7.89 -13.53
C VAL A 338 0.97 -7.67 -14.99
N TRP A 339 1.65 -8.32 -15.93
CA TRP A 339 1.29 -8.26 -17.34
C TRP A 339 -0.12 -8.79 -17.60
N LEU A 340 -0.49 -9.95 -17.03
CA LEU A 340 -1.86 -10.48 -17.15
C LEU A 340 -2.90 -9.50 -16.61
N ARG A 341 -2.64 -8.93 -15.43
CA ARG A 341 -3.49 -7.93 -14.79
C ARG A 341 -3.70 -6.71 -15.69
N ARG A 342 -2.61 -6.16 -16.23
CA ARG A 342 -2.65 -4.98 -17.12
C ARG A 342 -3.37 -5.23 -18.44
N ASN A 343 -3.32 -6.46 -18.95
CA ASN A 343 -4.07 -6.86 -20.15
C ASN A 343 -5.53 -7.24 -19.86
N ASN A 344 -5.92 -7.30 -18.58
CA ASN A 344 -7.28 -7.59 -18.12
C ASN A 344 -7.76 -6.56 -17.08
N PRO A 345 -7.82 -5.25 -17.40
CA PRO A 345 -8.24 -4.21 -16.45
C PRO A 345 -9.68 -4.42 -15.95
N TRP A 346 -10.50 -5.17 -16.68
CA TRP A 346 -11.84 -5.57 -16.26
C TRP A 346 -11.84 -6.43 -14.97
N TRP A 347 -10.71 -7.04 -14.60
CA TRP A 347 -10.57 -7.75 -13.32
C TRP A 347 -10.80 -6.85 -12.12
N ALA A 348 -10.46 -5.55 -12.20
CA ALA A 348 -10.59 -4.61 -11.09
C ALA A 348 -11.98 -4.56 -10.47
N THR A 349 -13.00 -4.79 -11.29
CA THR A 349 -14.43 -4.65 -10.96
C THR A 349 -15.20 -5.93 -11.28
N ALA A 350 -14.50 -7.05 -11.50
CA ALA A 350 -15.15 -8.32 -11.84
C ALA A 350 -15.86 -8.93 -10.64
N ASP A 351 -16.94 -9.66 -10.90
CA ASP A 351 -17.57 -10.53 -9.93
C ASP A 351 -16.71 -11.77 -9.69
N LEU A 352 -16.42 -12.07 -8.42
CA LEU A 352 -15.63 -13.19 -7.95
C LEU A 352 -16.52 -14.31 -7.37
N GLU A 353 -16.26 -15.54 -7.80
CA GLU A 353 -16.93 -16.74 -7.32
C GLU A 353 -15.90 -17.85 -7.07
N VAL A 354 -15.92 -18.50 -5.90
CA VAL A 354 -15.16 -19.74 -5.69
C VAL A 354 -15.92 -20.92 -6.32
N VAL A 355 -15.30 -21.59 -7.28
CA VAL A 355 -15.91 -22.66 -8.08
C VAL A 355 -15.63 -24.04 -7.48
N ASP A 356 -14.44 -24.22 -6.91
CA ASP A 356 -14.02 -25.48 -6.29
C ASP A 356 -13.01 -25.20 -5.17
N VAL A 357 -13.13 -25.94 -4.07
CA VAL A 357 -12.22 -25.83 -2.92
C VAL A 357 -11.98 -27.19 -2.27
N ALA A 358 -10.72 -27.45 -1.97
CA ALA A 358 -10.21 -28.49 -1.11
C ALA A 358 -9.04 -27.92 -0.27
N ASN A 359 -8.45 -28.71 0.62
CA ASN A 359 -7.31 -28.25 1.44
C ASN A 359 -6.19 -27.65 0.57
N GLU A 360 -5.76 -28.40 -0.45
CA GLU A 360 -4.63 -28.07 -1.31
C GLU A 360 -5.02 -27.63 -2.73
N ARG A 361 -6.32 -27.42 -3.00
CA ARG A 361 -6.78 -26.96 -4.31
C ARG A 361 -7.82 -25.86 -4.16
N LEU A 362 -7.64 -24.77 -4.91
CA LEU A 362 -8.62 -23.69 -4.98
C LEU A 362 -8.81 -23.28 -6.44
N VAL A 363 -10.06 -23.19 -6.87
CA VAL A 363 -10.42 -22.62 -8.17
C VAL A 363 -11.43 -21.52 -7.95
N TYR A 364 -11.11 -20.31 -8.41
CA TYR A 364 -12.06 -19.20 -8.44
C TYR A 364 -12.18 -18.61 -9.84
N ARG A 365 -13.32 -17.97 -10.07
CA ARG A 365 -13.71 -17.40 -11.35
C ARG A 365 -14.05 -15.92 -11.20
N LEU A 366 -13.62 -15.16 -12.19
CA LEU A 366 -13.95 -13.75 -12.38
C LEU A 366 -14.90 -13.61 -13.56
N ARG A 367 -15.90 -12.74 -13.46
CA ARG A 367 -16.84 -12.43 -14.55
C ARG A 367 -17.06 -10.92 -14.68
N ALA A 368 -17.09 -10.43 -15.92
CA ALA A 368 -17.55 -9.08 -16.23
C ALA A 368 -18.19 -9.06 -17.63
N GLY A 369 -19.52 -9.00 -17.67
CA GLY A 369 -20.28 -9.15 -18.92
C GLY A 369 -19.98 -10.50 -19.59
N ASP A 370 -19.55 -10.47 -20.85
CA ASP A 370 -19.22 -11.67 -21.63
C ASP A 370 -17.80 -12.22 -21.37
N ARG A 371 -17.00 -11.53 -20.55
CA ARG A 371 -15.63 -11.92 -20.21
C ARG A 371 -15.63 -12.84 -19.00
N ALA A 372 -14.77 -13.85 -19.00
CA ALA A 372 -14.55 -14.71 -17.85
C ALA A 372 -13.08 -15.10 -17.70
N ALA A 373 -12.62 -15.25 -16.46
CA ALA A 373 -11.32 -15.80 -16.14
C ALA A 373 -11.45 -16.83 -15.03
N GLU A 374 -10.64 -17.86 -15.05
CA GLU A 374 -10.59 -18.89 -14.01
C GLU A 374 -9.14 -19.09 -13.58
N VAL A 375 -8.90 -19.04 -12.27
CA VAL A 375 -7.59 -19.21 -11.65
C VAL A 375 -7.65 -20.46 -10.79
N ALA A 376 -6.78 -21.41 -11.09
CA ALA A 376 -6.61 -22.63 -10.31
C ALA A 376 -5.26 -22.61 -9.61
N LEU A 377 -5.28 -22.84 -8.30
CA LEU A 377 -4.13 -22.97 -7.42
C LEU A 377 -4.08 -24.39 -6.88
N VAL A 378 -2.89 -24.98 -6.88
CA VAL A 378 -2.62 -26.29 -6.27
C VAL A 378 -1.42 -26.18 -5.35
N LEU A 379 -1.56 -26.72 -4.14
CA LEU A 379 -0.49 -26.98 -3.18
C LEU A 379 -0.17 -28.48 -3.18
N GLY A 380 0.98 -28.86 -2.64
CA GLY A 380 1.42 -30.25 -2.51
C GLY A 380 2.86 -30.46 -2.97
N GLU A 381 3.18 -31.66 -3.42
CA GLU A 381 4.52 -32.00 -3.95
C GLU A 381 4.88 -31.15 -5.17
N GLU A 382 3.89 -30.86 -6.03
CA GLU A 382 4.04 -29.94 -7.15
C GLU A 382 3.02 -28.81 -7.00
N CYS A 383 3.46 -27.68 -6.49
CA CYS A 383 2.64 -26.47 -6.41
C CYS A 383 2.43 -25.91 -7.82
N SER A 384 1.25 -25.38 -8.14
CA SER A 384 1.01 -24.78 -9.45
C SER A 384 -0.04 -23.68 -9.47
N VAL A 385 0.07 -22.81 -10.48
CA VAL A 385 -0.94 -21.84 -10.87
C VAL A 385 -1.31 -22.08 -12.32
N ARG A 386 -2.60 -22.03 -12.62
CA ARG A 386 -3.12 -21.97 -14.00
C ARG A 386 -4.15 -20.86 -14.11
N VAL A 387 -3.96 -19.96 -15.06
CA VAL A 387 -4.91 -18.87 -15.37
C VAL A 387 -5.47 -19.11 -16.76
N THR A 388 -6.80 -19.15 -16.85
CA THR A 388 -7.55 -19.27 -18.10
C THR A 388 -8.37 -18.00 -18.29
N VAL A 389 -8.35 -17.40 -19.48
CA VAL A 389 -9.18 -16.23 -19.83
C VAL A 389 -9.97 -16.57 -21.08
N ASP A 390 -11.29 -16.43 -21.02
CA ASP A 390 -12.24 -16.74 -22.09
C ASP A 390 -12.06 -18.14 -22.71
N GLY A 391 -11.69 -19.12 -21.87
CA GLY A 391 -11.46 -20.51 -22.27
C GLY A 391 -10.05 -20.84 -22.73
N GLU A 392 -9.17 -19.85 -22.89
CA GLU A 392 -7.76 -20.02 -23.30
C GLU A 392 -6.82 -19.96 -22.10
N VAL A 393 -5.85 -20.88 -22.03
CA VAL A 393 -4.83 -20.86 -20.98
C VAL A 393 -3.81 -19.78 -21.31
N VAL A 394 -3.79 -18.71 -20.52
CA VAL A 394 -2.89 -17.57 -20.72
C VAL A 394 -1.65 -17.65 -19.84
N PHE A 395 -1.68 -18.45 -18.78
CA PHE A 395 -0.55 -18.69 -17.90
C PHE A 395 -0.66 -20.06 -17.23
N ALA A 396 0.46 -20.77 -17.13
CA ALA A 396 0.58 -21.99 -16.36
C ALA A 396 2.03 -22.12 -15.88
N GLN A 397 2.22 -22.33 -14.58
CA GLN A 397 3.53 -22.56 -13.99
C GLN A 397 3.38 -23.54 -12.83
N ALA A 398 4.38 -24.41 -12.69
CA ALA A 398 4.48 -25.38 -11.61
C ALA A 398 5.87 -25.30 -10.96
N TRP A 399 5.93 -25.63 -9.67
CA TRP A 399 7.12 -25.66 -8.84
C TRP A 399 7.10 -26.95 -8.03
N GLY A 400 8.22 -27.67 -8.00
CA GLY A 400 8.39 -28.92 -7.25
C GLY A 400 9.80 -29.11 -6.77
#